data_AF-A0A525D3U3-F1
#
_entry.id   AF-A0A525D3U3-F1
#
_cell.length_a   1.000
_cell.length_b   1.000
_cell.length_c   1.000
_cell.angle_alpha   90.00
_cell.angle_beta   90.00
_cell.angle_gamma   90.00
#
_symmetry.space_group_name_H-M   'P 1'
#
loop_
_entity.id
_entity.type
_entity.pdbx_description
1 polymer ?
#
loop_
_entity_poly.entity_id
_entity_poly.type
_entity_poly.pdbx_seq_one_letter_code
_entity_poly.pdbx_strand_id
1 'polypeptide(L)'
;MTKPESIGTTMMQSENKKRGVIGSQVTPTNQKFSLHKHSFLFHLRPRISKDPYTTFKLTWYLGYFAMFFFILECVTGLYLMLYYIPTPEKAYGSMVHIMSVVPFGWLMRDLHRLGGECMIIFVVLHMAKVYLSTPLEGAARFTWVTGVVLLLCTLVLAFSGYLLPWDQLAYWAVTIGTGMID
;
A
#
# COMPACT_ATOMS: atom_id res chain seq x y z
N MET A 1 86.30 0.01 -18.50
CA MET A 1 85.20 -0.82 -17.96
C MET A 1 83.94 0.05 -17.89
N THR A 2 83.13 0.08 -18.95
CA THR A 2 81.87 0.85 -18.99
C THR A 2 80.71 -0.13 -18.98
N LYS A 3 79.94 -0.09 -17.88
CA LYS A 3 78.90 -1.06 -17.50
C LYS A 3 77.66 -0.92 -18.42
N PRO A 4 77.16 -2.00 -19.05
CA PRO A 4 76.04 -1.94 -20.02
C PRO A 4 74.63 -1.88 -19.40
N GLU A 5 74.47 -1.44 -18.14
CA GLU A 5 73.20 -1.56 -17.41
C GLU A 5 72.20 -0.40 -17.61
N SER A 6 72.59 0.78 -18.12
CA SER A 6 71.70 1.96 -18.10
C SER A 6 70.74 2.09 -19.29
N ILE A 7 70.99 1.37 -20.38
CA ILE A 7 70.21 1.49 -21.63
C ILE A 7 68.91 0.67 -21.57
N GLY A 8 68.90 -0.46 -20.85
CA GLY A 8 67.71 -1.30 -20.69
C GLY A 8 66.62 -0.64 -19.84
N THR A 9 67.01 0.11 -18.81
CA THR A 9 66.07 0.74 -17.87
C THR A 9 65.33 1.92 -18.50
N THR A 10 65.99 2.67 -19.38
CA THR A 10 65.40 3.82 -20.09
C THR A 10 64.40 3.37 -21.17
N MET A 11 64.68 2.25 -21.86
CA MET A 11 63.75 1.67 -22.83
C MET A 11 62.46 1.16 -22.18
N MET A 12 62.57 0.46 -21.04
CA MET A 12 61.39 -0.04 -20.31
C MET A 12 60.52 1.08 -19.71
N GLN A 13 61.11 2.18 -19.26
CA GLN A 13 60.34 3.35 -18.78
C GLN A 13 59.57 4.04 -19.91
N SER A 14 60.15 4.10 -21.12
CA SER A 14 59.50 4.70 -22.28
C SER A 14 58.30 3.90 -22.78
N GLU A 15 58.40 2.56 -22.75
CA GLU A 15 57.30 1.66 -23.10
C GLU A 15 56.18 1.68 -22.06
N ASN A 16 56.51 1.71 -20.77
CA ASN A 16 55.49 1.75 -19.72
C ASN A 16 54.74 3.09 -19.71
N LYS A 17 55.42 4.20 -20.03
CA LYS A 17 54.78 5.51 -20.22
C LYS A 17 53.87 5.52 -21.45
N LYS A 18 54.27 4.92 -22.57
CA LYS A 18 53.40 4.76 -23.77
C LYS A 18 52.19 3.87 -23.48
N ARG A 19 52.37 2.77 -22.74
CA ARG A 19 51.27 1.87 -22.34
C ARG A 19 50.29 2.53 -21.37
N GLY A 20 50.77 3.35 -20.44
CA GLY A 20 49.93 4.15 -19.54
C GLY A 20 49.06 5.19 -20.27
N VAL A 21 49.57 5.78 -21.36
CA VAL A 21 48.84 6.75 -22.19
C VAL A 21 47.83 6.05 -23.14
N ILE A 22 48.11 4.82 -23.57
CA ILE A 22 47.22 4.04 -24.44
C ILE A 22 46.07 3.36 -23.67
N GLY A 23 46.24 3.12 -22.36
CA GLY A 23 45.23 2.48 -21.51
C GLY A 23 44.05 3.37 -21.07
N SER A 24 44.10 4.68 -21.30
CA SER A 24 43.04 5.62 -20.91
C SER A 24 42.17 6.07 -22.07
N GLN A 25 41.89 5.20 -23.05
CA GLN A 25 40.80 5.42 -24.00
C GLN A 25 39.49 5.29 -23.24
N VAL A 26 39.11 6.37 -22.52
CA VAL A 26 37.77 6.60 -22.03
C VAL A 26 36.88 6.53 -23.26
N THR A 27 36.21 5.40 -23.44
CA THR A 27 35.10 5.31 -24.39
C THR A 27 34.17 6.48 -24.05
N PRO A 28 33.74 7.31 -25.02
CA PRO A 28 32.69 8.28 -24.75
C PRO A 28 31.41 7.48 -24.54
N THR A 29 31.24 6.95 -23.33
CA THR A 29 30.04 6.25 -22.90
C THR A 29 28.99 7.33 -22.76
N ASN A 30 28.35 7.66 -23.87
CA ASN A 30 27.12 8.43 -24.02
C ASN A 30 26.75 9.27 -22.78
N GLN A 31 27.56 10.30 -22.51
CA GLN A 31 27.51 11.12 -21.30
C GLN A 31 26.15 11.82 -21.13
N LYS A 32 25.37 11.94 -22.22
CA LYS A 32 23.98 12.41 -22.23
C LYS A 32 23.02 11.52 -21.42
N PHE A 33 23.30 10.22 -21.27
CA PHE A 33 22.49 9.31 -20.44
C PHE A 33 22.96 9.23 -18.98
N SER A 34 24.16 9.69 -18.65
CA SER A 34 24.66 9.64 -17.27
C SER A 34 24.15 10.79 -16.38
N LEU A 35 23.59 11.85 -16.97
CA LEU A 35 23.17 13.05 -16.25
C LEU A 35 21.77 12.93 -15.61
N HIS A 36 20.97 11.95 -16.00
CA HIS A 36 19.57 11.83 -15.51
C HIS A 36 19.40 10.79 -14.38
N LYS A 37 20.48 10.36 -13.73
CA LYS A 37 20.38 9.47 -12.54
C LYS A 37 19.65 10.14 -11.36
N HIS A 38 19.65 11.47 -11.31
CA HIS A 38 18.92 12.27 -10.31
C HIS A 38 17.54 12.73 -10.78
N SER A 39 17.11 12.34 -12.00
CA SER A 39 15.76 12.67 -12.45
C SER A 39 14.75 11.78 -11.72
N PHE A 40 13.91 12.43 -10.93
CA PHE A 40 12.75 11.86 -10.23
C PHE A 40 11.95 10.86 -11.08
N LEU A 41 11.79 11.17 -12.38
CA LEU A 41 11.13 10.33 -13.38
C LEU A 41 11.74 8.91 -13.53
N PHE A 42 13.04 8.73 -13.33
CA PHE A 42 13.66 7.39 -13.41
C PHE A 42 13.45 6.55 -12.15
N HIS A 43 13.11 7.15 -11.00
CA HIS A 43 12.66 6.41 -9.81
C HIS A 43 11.19 5.98 -9.88
N LEU A 44 10.37 6.68 -10.67
CA LEU A 44 9.00 6.26 -10.99
C LEU A 44 8.93 5.11 -12.01
N ARG A 45 10.06 4.64 -12.56
CA ARG A 45 10.06 3.56 -13.54
C ARG A 45 9.63 2.25 -12.88
N PRO A 46 8.46 1.69 -13.22
CA PRO A 46 8.01 0.44 -12.62
C PRO A 46 8.95 -0.70 -13.03
N ARG A 47 9.32 -1.56 -12.06
CA ARG A 47 9.99 -2.84 -12.35
C ARG A 47 8.96 -3.78 -12.96
N ILE A 48 8.79 -3.68 -14.27
CA ILE A 48 7.97 -4.62 -15.04
C ILE A 48 8.66 -5.99 -14.95
N SER A 49 8.06 -6.94 -14.23
CA SER A 49 8.53 -8.34 -14.27
C SER A 49 8.08 -8.95 -15.60
N LYS A 50 8.98 -9.74 -16.19
CA LYS A 50 8.74 -10.44 -17.45
C LYS A 50 8.45 -11.91 -17.17
N ASP A 51 7.38 -12.20 -16.42
CA ASP A 51 7.00 -13.59 -16.16
C ASP A 51 5.76 -13.97 -16.98
N PRO A 52 5.78 -15.08 -17.73
CA PRO A 52 4.73 -15.47 -18.67
C PRO A 52 3.52 -16.15 -18.00
N TYR A 53 3.12 -15.72 -16.80
CA TYR A 53 2.01 -16.31 -16.06
C TYR A 53 0.82 -15.35 -15.94
N THR A 54 0.24 -14.95 -17.08
CA THR A 54 -1.07 -14.30 -17.14
C THR A 54 -2.19 -15.33 -16.91
N THR A 55 -2.16 -16.01 -15.77
CA THR A 55 -3.36 -16.65 -15.23
C THR A 55 -3.93 -15.70 -14.20
N PHE A 56 -5.18 -15.26 -14.38
CA PHE A 56 -5.93 -14.44 -13.42
C PHE A 56 -6.10 -15.20 -12.10
N LYS A 57 -5.06 -15.25 -11.27
CA LYS A 57 -5.18 -15.79 -9.92
C LYS A 57 -5.81 -14.71 -9.06
N LEU A 58 -7.00 -14.99 -8.52
CA LEU A 58 -7.72 -14.15 -7.55
C LEU A 58 -6.80 -13.59 -6.45
N THR A 59 -5.76 -14.36 -6.10
CA THR A 59 -4.65 -14.06 -5.19
C THR A 59 -3.95 -12.71 -5.42
N TRP A 60 -3.92 -12.19 -6.65
CA TRP A 60 -3.26 -10.89 -6.95
C TRP A 60 -4.21 -9.68 -6.83
N TYR A 61 -5.53 -9.89 -6.93
CA TYR A 61 -6.50 -8.80 -6.92
C TYR A 61 -7.04 -8.46 -5.52
N LEU A 62 -6.78 -9.30 -4.51
CA LEU A 62 -7.28 -9.09 -3.15
C LEU A 62 -6.92 -7.72 -2.56
N GLY A 63 -5.69 -7.24 -2.80
CA GLY A 63 -5.28 -5.90 -2.36
C GLY A 63 -6.00 -4.77 -3.08
N TYR A 64 -6.26 -4.93 -4.39
CA TYR A 64 -7.01 -3.95 -5.18
C TYR A 64 -8.48 -3.89 -4.75
N PHE A 65 -9.09 -5.04 -4.46
CA PHE A 65 -10.45 -5.08 -3.91
C PHE A 65 -10.53 -4.41 -2.54
N ALA A 66 -9.57 -4.66 -1.64
CA ALA A 66 -9.52 -3.97 -0.35
C ALA A 66 -9.47 -2.43 -0.51
N MET A 67 -8.64 -1.93 -1.42
CA MET A 67 -8.58 -0.50 -1.74
C MET A 67 -9.86 0.04 -2.40
N PHE A 68 -10.47 -0.75 -3.28
CA PHE A 68 -11.75 -0.39 -3.91
C PHE A 68 -12.86 -0.23 -2.86
N PHE A 69 -13.01 -1.19 -1.95
CA PHE A 69 -14.00 -1.09 -0.88
C PHE A 69 -13.69 0.06 0.08
N PHE A 70 -12.42 0.33 0.38
CA PHE A 70 -12.07 1.50 1.18
C PHE A 70 -12.54 2.83 0.56
N ILE A 71 -12.35 3.01 -0.75
CA ILE A 71 -12.83 4.20 -1.46
C ILE A 71 -14.36 4.25 -1.48
N LEU A 72 -15.00 3.11 -1.72
CA LEU A 72 -16.47 2.99 -1.69
C LEU A 72 -17.01 3.42 -0.32
N GLU A 73 -16.45 2.88 0.77
CA GLU A 73 -16.82 3.22 2.15
C GLU A 73 -16.61 4.70 2.48
N CYS A 74 -15.51 5.30 2.00
CA CYS A 74 -15.25 6.73 2.18
C CYS A 74 -16.33 7.58 1.50
N VAL A 75 -16.72 7.22 0.27
CA VAL A 75 -17.72 7.99 -0.50
C VAL A 75 -19.11 7.83 0.10
N THR A 76 -19.54 6.59 0.39
CA THR A 76 -20.85 6.31 0.98
C THR A 76 -20.95 6.85 2.41
N GLY A 77 -19.89 6.72 3.20
CA GLY A 77 -19.83 7.24 4.57
C GLY A 77 -19.88 8.76 4.62
N LEU A 78 -19.13 9.45 3.75
CA LEU A 78 -19.19 10.91 3.65
C LEU A 78 -20.59 11.38 3.25
N TYR A 79 -21.25 10.68 2.33
CA TYR A 79 -22.61 10.98 1.93
C TYR A 79 -23.61 10.85 3.10
N LEU A 80 -23.53 9.75 3.86
CA LEU A 80 -24.39 9.52 5.02
C LEU A 80 -24.14 10.54 6.15
N MET A 81 -22.89 10.94 6.35
CA MET A 81 -22.52 11.93 7.36
C MET A 81 -23.20 13.28 7.17
N LEU A 82 -23.55 13.66 5.93
CA LEU A 82 -24.23 14.94 5.65
C LEU A 82 -25.68 14.98 6.18
N TYR A 83 -26.31 13.81 6.36
CA TYR A 83 -27.71 13.70 6.77
C TYR A 83 -27.88 13.12 8.18
N TYR A 84 -26.82 12.53 8.75
CA TYR A 84 -26.85 11.90 10.06
C TYR A 84 -26.66 12.91 11.19
N ILE A 85 -27.47 12.80 12.26
CA ILE A 85 -27.38 13.66 13.44
C ILE A 85 -26.90 12.83 14.63
N PRO A 86 -25.67 13.05 15.15
CA PRO A 86 -25.07 12.23 16.21
C PRO A 86 -25.57 12.65 17.61
N THR A 87 -26.88 12.60 17.83
CA THR A 87 -27.50 12.82 19.16
C THR A 87 -28.41 11.64 19.50
N PRO A 88 -28.32 11.02 20.70
CA PRO A 88 -29.08 9.81 21.04
C PRO A 88 -30.59 9.91 20.77
N GLU A 89 -31.17 11.09 20.97
CA GLU A 89 -32.60 11.34 20.81
C GLU A 89 -33.04 11.38 19.34
N LYS A 90 -32.13 11.73 18.43
CA LYS A 90 -32.41 11.91 16.99
C LYS A 90 -31.66 10.94 16.09
N ALA A 91 -30.72 10.14 16.61
CA ALA A 91 -29.88 9.23 15.83
C ALA A 91 -30.74 8.25 15.01
N TYR A 92 -31.65 7.54 15.67
CA TYR A 92 -32.59 6.61 15.01
C TYR A 92 -33.53 7.33 14.02
N GLY A 93 -34.08 8.48 14.41
CA GLY A 93 -34.95 9.28 13.55
C GLY A 93 -34.24 9.78 12.28
N SER A 94 -32.97 10.18 12.39
CA SER A 94 -32.15 10.60 11.25
C SER A 94 -31.85 9.44 10.30
N MET A 95 -31.67 8.22 10.82
CA MET A 95 -31.54 7.02 10.00
C MET A 95 -32.80 6.70 9.21
N VAL A 96 -33.98 6.79 9.84
CA VAL A 96 -35.26 6.59 9.14
C VAL A 96 -35.46 7.64 8.06
N HIS A 97 -35.10 8.89 8.33
CA HIS A 97 -35.14 9.99 7.35
C HIS A 97 -34.23 9.73 6.13
N ILE A 98 -33.00 9.24 6.35
CA ILE A 98 -32.08 8.85 5.27
C ILE A 98 -32.70 7.74 4.40
N MET A 99 -33.35 6.74 4.99
CA MET A 99 -33.92 5.62 4.24
C MET A 99 -35.18 6.00 3.44
N SER A 100 -35.97 6.97 3.91
CA SER A 100 -37.31 7.25 3.37
C SER A 100 -37.42 8.54 2.56
N VAL A 101 -36.64 9.57 2.89
CA VAL A 101 -36.78 10.92 2.32
C VAL A 101 -35.62 11.29 1.40
N VAL A 102 -34.41 10.83 1.72
CA VAL A 102 -33.20 11.21 0.96
C VAL A 102 -33.11 10.40 -0.34
N PRO A 103 -32.91 11.06 -1.51
CA PRO A 103 -32.77 10.34 -2.78
C PRO A 103 -31.54 9.43 -2.76
N PHE A 104 -31.72 8.16 -3.10
CA PHE A 104 -30.69 7.11 -2.99
C PHE A 104 -30.16 6.84 -1.58
N GLY A 105 -30.76 7.40 -0.51
CA GLY A 105 -30.27 7.21 0.85
C GLY A 105 -30.30 5.75 1.32
N TRP A 106 -31.35 5.00 0.98
CA TRP A 106 -31.42 3.56 1.24
C TRP A 106 -30.28 2.78 0.56
N LEU A 107 -30.00 3.09 -0.71
CA LEU A 107 -28.96 2.43 -1.49
C LEU A 107 -27.57 2.75 -0.91
N MET A 108 -27.29 4.01 -0.58
CA MET A 108 -26.01 4.41 0.00
C MET A 108 -25.79 3.74 1.36
N ARG A 109 -26.83 3.62 2.19
CA ARG A 109 -26.76 2.93 3.48
C ARG A 109 -26.47 1.44 3.32
N ASP A 110 -27.19 0.77 2.42
CA ASP A 110 -26.99 -0.67 2.19
C ASP A 110 -25.64 -0.96 1.53
N LEU A 111 -25.17 -0.08 0.63
CA LEU A 111 -23.82 -0.14 0.06
C LEU A 111 -22.74 0.06 1.12
N HIS A 112 -22.90 1.01 2.05
CA HIS A 112 -21.95 1.23 3.15
C HIS A 112 -21.92 0.03 4.10
N ARG A 113 -23.08 -0.55 4.44
CA ARG A 113 -23.11 -1.76 5.29
C ARG A 113 -22.43 -2.95 4.61
N LEU A 114 -22.82 -3.24 3.37
CA LEU A 114 -22.28 -4.38 2.62
C LEU A 114 -20.81 -4.17 2.26
N GLY A 115 -20.42 -2.94 1.90
CA GLY A 115 -19.06 -2.59 1.56
C GLY A 115 -18.13 -2.73 2.76
N GLY A 116 -18.56 -2.35 3.97
CA GLY A 116 -17.84 -2.58 5.21
C GLY A 116 -17.61 -4.07 5.50
N GLU A 117 -18.66 -4.89 5.39
CA GLU A 117 -18.57 -6.35 5.55
C GLU A 117 -17.61 -6.97 4.53
N CYS A 118 -17.72 -6.59 3.26
CA CYS A 118 -16.81 -7.03 2.20
C CYS A 118 -15.37 -6.58 2.45
N MET A 119 -15.16 -5.33 2.88
CA MET A 119 -13.82 -4.77 3.14
C MET A 119 -13.08 -5.63 4.16
N ILE A 120 -13.71 -6.01 5.27
CA ILE A 120 -13.10 -6.85 6.30
C ILE A 120 -12.70 -8.21 5.71
N ILE A 121 -13.59 -8.86 4.96
CA ILE A 121 -13.31 -10.15 4.32
C ILE A 121 -12.11 -10.04 3.39
N PHE A 122 -12.06 -9.04 2.51
CA PHE A 122 -10.95 -8.86 1.56
C PHE A 122 -9.64 -8.50 2.24
N VAL A 123 -9.65 -7.67 3.28
CA VAL A 123 -8.44 -7.32 4.05
C VAL A 123 -7.91 -8.56 4.78
N VAL A 124 -8.76 -9.37 5.41
CA VAL A 124 -8.35 -10.61 6.09
C VAL A 124 -7.76 -11.61 5.08
N LEU A 125 -8.41 -11.81 3.93
CA LEU A 125 -7.88 -12.67 2.87
C LEU A 125 -6.57 -12.14 2.29
N HIS A 126 -6.44 -10.81 2.13
CA HIS A 126 -5.20 -10.17 1.69
C HIS A 126 -4.07 -10.41 2.69
N MET A 127 -4.33 -10.27 3.99
CA MET A 127 -3.36 -10.55 5.05
C MET A 127 -2.94 -12.03 5.05
N ALA A 128 -3.90 -12.96 5.00
CA ALA A 128 -3.59 -14.39 4.92
C ALA A 128 -2.70 -14.71 3.70
N LYS A 129 -3.00 -14.11 2.54
CA LYS A 129 -2.17 -14.26 1.34
C LYS A 129 -0.77 -13.72 1.54
N VAL A 130 -0.60 -12.51 2.09
CA VAL A 130 0.72 -11.90 2.27
C VAL A 130 1.56 -12.73 3.24
N TYR A 131 0.95 -13.27 4.30
CA TYR A 131 1.60 -14.18 5.25
C TYR A 131 2.15 -15.44 4.56
N LEU A 132 1.34 -16.08 3.71
CA LEU A 132 1.72 -17.32 3.03
C LEU A 132 2.72 -17.11 1.89
N SER A 133 2.74 -15.92 1.26
CA SER A 133 3.52 -15.66 0.05
C SER A 133 4.82 -14.88 0.28
N THR A 134 5.01 -14.27 1.43
CA THR A 134 6.13 -13.34 1.65
C THR A 134 7.11 -13.88 2.70
N PRO A 135 8.41 -14.01 2.38
CA PRO A 135 9.44 -14.27 3.39
C PRO A 135 9.46 -13.13 4.42
N LEU A 136 9.34 -13.45 5.70
CA LEU A 136 9.26 -12.48 6.82
C LEU A 136 10.63 -11.84 7.17
N GLU A 137 11.48 -11.62 6.17
CA GLU A 137 12.84 -11.11 6.34
C GLU A 137 13.01 -9.71 5.72
N GLY A 138 13.80 -8.86 6.38
CA GLY A 138 14.14 -7.52 5.88
C GLY A 138 12.94 -6.58 5.71
N ALA A 139 12.87 -5.89 4.55
CA ALA A 139 11.90 -4.83 4.25
C ALA A 139 10.43 -5.32 4.24
N ALA A 140 10.19 -6.62 4.00
CA ALA A 140 8.84 -7.19 3.97
C ALA A 140 8.17 -7.20 5.36
N ARG A 141 8.96 -7.29 6.44
CA ARG A 141 8.44 -7.25 7.82
C ARG A 141 7.79 -5.90 8.15
N PHE A 142 8.35 -4.80 7.66
CA PHE A 142 7.77 -3.47 7.86
C PHE A 142 6.40 -3.37 7.20
N THR A 143 6.28 -3.78 5.94
CA THR A 143 5.00 -3.81 5.21
C THR A 143 3.96 -4.71 5.90
N TRP A 144 4.39 -5.85 6.44
CA TRP A 144 3.52 -6.74 7.21
C TRP A 144 2.98 -6.06 8.47
N VAL A 145 3.86 -5.46 9.28
CA VAL A 145 3.46 -4.74 10.50
C VAL A 145 2.49 -3.60 10.17
N THR A 146 2.78 -2.82 9.13
CA THR A 146 1.84 -1.77 8.68
C THR A 146 0.48 -2.35 8.27
N GLY A 147 0.46 -3.52 7.63
CA GLY A 147 -0.79 -4.22 7.28
C GLY A 147 -1.59 -4.65 8.51
N VAL A 148 -0.93 -5.15 9.56
CA VAL A 148 -1.58 -5.49 10.84
C VAL A 148 -2.19 -4.25 11.49
N VAL A 149 -1.47 -3.12 11.50
CA VAL A 149 -2.01 -1.86 12.04
C VAL A 149 -3.25 -1.42 11.27
N LEU A 150 -3.22 -1.47 9.93
CA LEU A 150 -4.37 -1.12 9.10
C LEU A 150 -5.56 -2.06 9.31
N LEU A 151 -5.33 -3.36 9.53
CA LEU A 151 -6.38 -4.32 9.89
C LEU A 151 -7.04 -3.93 11.21
N LEU A 152 -6.25 -3.63 12.25
CA LEU A 152 -6.78 -3.19 13.55
C LEU A 152 -7.59 -1.89 13.42
N CYS A 153 -7.08 -0.90 12.69
CA CYS A 153 -7.83 0.32 12.40
C CYS A 153 -9.16 0.04 11.70
N THR A 154 -9.18 -0.90 10.74
CA THR A 154 -10.40 -1.29 10.01
C THR A 154 -11.41 -1.95 10.95
N LEU A 155 -10.98 -2.80 11.87
CA LEU A 155 -11.85 -3.45 12.85
C LEU A 155 -12.45 -2.44 13.83
N VAL A 156 -11.66 -1.48 14.31
CA VAL A 156 -12.15 -0.40 15.17
C VAL A 156 -13.17 0.47 14.44
N LEU A 157 -12.90 0.83 13.18
CA LEU A 157 -13.83 1.59 12.35
C LEU A 157 -15.15 0.82 12.15
N ALA A 158 -15.09 -0.47 11.81
CA ALA A 158 -16.27 -1.31 11.66
C ALA A 158 -17.10 -1.40 12.94
N PHE A 159 -16.46 -1.59 14.09
CA PHE A 159 -17.14 -1.59 15.39
C PHE A 159 -17.78 -0.24 15.70
N SER A 160 -17.06 0.87 15.48
CA SER A 160 -17.61 2.21 15.72
C SER A 160 -18.80 2.53 14.82
N GLY A 161 -18.76 2.13 13.54
CA GLY A 161 -19.84 2.33 12.60
C GLY A 161 -21.09 1.52 12.92
N TYR A 162 -20.92 0.32 13.47
CA TYR A 162 -22.02 -0.54 13.91
C TYR A 162 -22.86 0.10 15.03
N LEU A 163 -22.27 0.97 15.85
CA LEU A 163 -22.94 1.61 16.97
C LEU A 163 -23.76 2.87 16.58
N LEU A 164 -23.52 3.43 15.39
CA LEU A 164 -24.13 4.71 14.97
C LEU A 164 -25.67 4.68 14.85
N PRO A 165 -26.33 3.63 14.33
CA PRO A 165 -27.79 3.61 14.21
C PRO A 165 -28.54 3.69 15.55
N TRP A 166 -27.86 3.41 16.67
CA TRP A 166 -28.42 3.38 18.03
C TRP A 166 -29.68 2.51 18.13
N ASP A 167 -29.64 1.33 17.50
CA ASP A 167 -30.71 0.35 17.58
C ASP A 167 -30.58 -0.51 18.85
N GLN A 168 -31.60 -1.35 19.12
CA GLN A 168 -31.57 -2.22 20.30
C GLN A 168 -30.36 -3.14 20.30
N LEU A 169 -29.92 -3.58 19.11
CA LEU A 169 -28.78 -4.48 18.96
C LEU A 169 -27.46 -3.80 19.35
N ALA A 170 -27.23 -2.57 18.88
CA ALA A 170 -26.08 -1.76 19.30
C ALA A 170 -26.11 -1.48 20.81
N TYR A 171 -27.27 -1.15 21.38
CA TYR A 171 -27.42 -0.91 22.82
C TYR A 171 -27.04 -2.14 23.66
N TRP A 172 -27.54 -3.32 23.28
CA TRP A 172 -27.20 -4.57 23.96
C TRP A 172 -25.73 -4.95 23.77
N ALA A 173 -25.15 -4.72 22.59
CA ALA A 173 -23.74 -4.98 22.33
C ALA A 173 -22.83 -4.17 23.27
N VAL A 174 -23.13 -2.88 23.49
CA VAL A 174 -22.39 -2.03 24.44
C VAL A 174 -22.59 -2.51 25.87
N THR A 175 -23.83 -2.78 26.27
CA THR A 175 -24.18 -3.19 27.64
C THR A 175 -23.49 -4.50 28.04
N ILE A 176 -23.47 -5.48 27.14
CA ILE A 176 -22.78 -6.75 27.34
C ILE A 176 -21.26 -6.52 27.37
N GLY A 177 -20.74 -5.70 26.45
CA GLY A 177 -19.30 -5.41 26.37
C GLY A 177 -18.76 -4.72 27.62
N THR A 178 -19.47 -3.73 28.16
CA THR A 178 -19.09 -3.07 29.42
C THR A 178 -19.22 -4.02 30.60
N GLY A 179 -20.26 -4.85 30.63
CA GLY A 179 -20.46 -5.84 31.69
C GLY A 179 -19.47 -7.02 31.69
N MET A 180 -18.60 -7.16 30.66
CA MET A 180 -17.49 -8.12 30.66
C MET A 180 -16.19 -7.53 31.23
N ILE A 181 -16.10 -6.21 31.29
CA ILE A 181 -14.93 -5.48 31.84
C ILE A 181 -15.06 -5.32 33.36
N ASP A 182 -16.29 -5.21 33.86
CA ASP A 182 -16.64 -5.18 35.28
C ASP A 182 -16.58 -6.59 35.92
#